data_AF-A0A834MWN5-F1
#
_entry.id   AF-A0A834MWN5-F1
#
_cell.length_a   1.000
_cell.length_b   1.000
_cell.length_c   1.000
_cell.angle_alpha   90.00
_cell.angle_beta   90.00
_cell.angle_gamma   90.00
#
_symmetry.space_group_name_H-M   'P 1'
#
loop_
_entity.id
_entity.type
_entity.pdbx_description
1 polymer ?
#
loop_
_entity_poly.entity_id
_entity_poly.type
_entity_poly.pdbx_seq_one_letter_code
_entity_poly.pdbx_strand_id
1 'polypeptide(L)'
;MARIRSHQTIMILGYLAIGIVLAQNPVDEKTTFEAAFQGRCGRRSPCEHLCYELHDGMYECDCRDGYILHKNGYSCAGHPYLPVVSIIR
;
A
#
# COMPACT_ATOMS: atom_id res chain seq x y z
N MET A 1 1.06 -34.11 -45.08
CA MET A 1 1.62 -32.82 -44.60
C MET A 1 0.68 -31.95 -43.75
N ALA A 2 -0.67 -32.06 -43.82
CA ALA A 2 -1.59 -31.16 -43.11
C ALA A 2 -1.67 -31.35 -41.56
N ARG A 3 -1.45 -32.58 -41.06
CA ARG A 3 -1.61 -32.92 -39.64
C ARG A 3 -0.47 -32.41 -38.75
N ILE A 4 0.76 -32.38 -39.27
CA ILE A 4 1.97 -31.85 -38.58
C ILE A 4 1.90 -30.32 -38.51
N ARG A 5 1.40 -29.66 -39.57
CA ARG A 5 1.22 -28.21 -39.62
C ARG A 5 0.14 -27.74 -38.65
N SER A 6 -0.96 -28.50 -38.51
CA SER A 6 -2.01 -28.28 -37.50
C SER A 6 -1.49 -28.44 -36.06
N HIS A 7 -0.72 -29.50 -35.80
CA HIS A 7 -0.11 -29.73 -34.48
C HIS A 7 0.86 -28.61 -34.08
N GLN A 8 1.74 -28.19 -35.00
CA GLN A 8 2.66 -27.07 -34.75
C GLN A 8 1.91 -25.77 -34.49
N THR A 9 0.87 -25.46 -35.27
CA THR A 9 0.05 -24.25 -35.04
C THR A 9 -0.67 -24.26 -33.69
N ILE A 10 -1.20 -25.42 -33.25
CA ILE A 10 -1.88 -25.52 -31.94
C ILE A 10 -0.88 -25.30 -30.80
N MET A 11 0.31 -25.88 -30.88
CA MET A 11 1.35 -25.69 -29.86
C MET A 11 1.82 -24.23 -29.79
N ILE A 12 2.03 -23.58 -30.93
CA ILE A 12 2.45 -22.17 -31.00
C ILE A 12 1.38 -21.25 -30.41
N LEU A 13 0.11 -21.45 -30.77
CA LEU A 13 -1.01 -20.69 -30.21
C LEU A 13 -1.15 -20.92 -28.69
N GLY A 14 -0.93 -22.16 -28.23
CA GLY A 14 -0.89 -22.50 -26.81
C GLY A 14 0.22 -21.76 -26.05
N TYR A 15 1.45 -21.78 -26.56
CA TYR A 15 2.57 -21.07 -25.94
C TYR A 15 2.38 -19.55 -25.93
N LEU A 16 1.84 -18.97 -27.02
CA LEU A 16 1.51 -17.55 -27.08
C LEU A 16 0.43 -17.18 -26.08
N ALA A 17 -0.64 -17.97 -25.97
CA ALA A 17 -1.70 -17.75 -24.99
C ALA A 17 -1.17 -17.83 -23.54
N ILE A 18 -0.33 -18.82 -23.24
CA ILE A 18 0.31 -18.96 -21.92
C ILE A 18 1.23 -17.75 -21.66
N GLY A 19 2.03 -17.33 -22.63
CA GLY A 19 2.89 -16.16 -22.52
C GLY A 19 2.11 -14.87 -22.25
N ILE A 20 0.96 -14.70 -22.92
CA ILE A 20 0.05 -13.57 -22.69
C ILE A 20 -0.54 -13.61 -21.27
N VAL A 21 -1.02 -14.77 -20.80
CA VAL A 21 -1.58 -14.92 -19.45
C VAL A 21 -0.51 -14.66 -18.36
N LEU A 22 0.73 -15.12 -18.57
CA LEU A 22 1.84 -14.85 -17.64
C LEU A 22 2.29 -13.38 -17.68
N ALA A 23 2.21 -12.72 -18.84
CA ALA A 23 2.50 -11.29 -18.97
C ALA A 23 1.37 -10.39 -18.44
N GLN A 24 0.16 -10.92 -18.29
CA GLN A 24 -0.98 -10.27 -17.64
C GLN A 24 -0.93 -10.38 -16.12
N ASN A 25 0.23 -10.60 -15.49
CA ASN A 25 0.37 -10.27 -14.08
C ASN A 25 0.42 -8.75 -13.95
N PRO A 26 -0.66 -8.04 -13.57
CA PRO A 26 -0.45 -6.72 -13.02
C PRO A 26 0.42 -6.93 -11.79
N VAL A 27 1.64 -6.38 -11.81
CA VAL A 27 2.27 -5.98 -10.56
C VAL A 27 1.38 -4.85 -10.05
N ASP A 28 0.31 -5.25 -9.37
CA ASP A 28 -0.48 -4.35 -8.56
C ASP A 28 0.49 -3.86 -7.49
N GLU A 29 0.83 -2.57 -7.57
CA GLU A 29 1.52 -1.77 -6.56
C GLU A 29 0.67 -1.67 -5.27
N LYS A 30 0.08 -2.79 -4.86
CA LYS A 30 -0.91 -2.90 -3.78
C LYS A 30 -0.87 -4.25 -3.07
N THR A 31 0.13 -5.10 -3.32
CA THR A 31 0.24 -6.42 -2.67
C THR A 31 1.21 -6.48 -1.48
N THR A 32 1.76 -5.33 -1.05
CA THR A 32 2.58 -5.22 0.18
C THR A 32 1.84 -4.68 1.39
N PHE A 33 0.58 -4.24 1.27
CA PHE A 33 -0.08 -3.48 2.32
C PHE A 33 -1.20 -4.19 3.10
N GLU A 34 -1.64 -5.39 2.71
CA GLU A 34 -2.83 -6.01 3.34
C GLU A 34 -2.52 -7.12 4.37
N ALA A 35 -1.26 -7.45 4.65
CA ALA A 35 -0.93 -8.56 5.58
C ALA A 35 0.02 -8.25 6.76
N ALA A 36 0.44 -6.99 6.99
CA ALA A 36 1.54 -6.72 7.94
C ALA A 36 1.22 -5.94 9.22
N PHE A 37 0.05 -5.35 9.44
CA PHE A 37 -0.13 -4.42 10.59
C PHE A 37 -1.16 -4.86 11.62
N GLN A 38 -0.83 -5.92 12.37
CA GLN A 38 -1.29 -6.07 13.76
C GLN A 38 -0.47 -5.10 14.64
N GLY A 39 -0.85 -3.82 14.63
CA GLY A 39 -0.15 -2.78 15.39
C GLY A 39 -0.57 -2.73 16.86
N ARG A 40 0.29 -2.17 17.71
CA ARG A 40 0.01 -1.74 19.09
C ARG A 40 0.96 -0.60 19.43
N CYS A 41 0.67 0.17 20.47
CA CYS A 41 1.63 1.16 20.93
C CYS A 41 2.90 0.51 21.53
N GLY A 42 3.98 1.29 21.58
CA GLY A 42 5.30 0.86 22.03
C GLY A 42 6.38 1.04 20.98
N ARG A 43 7.51 0.35 21.15
CA ARG A 43 8.72 0.55 20.31
C ARG A 43 8.55 0.23 18.82
N ARG A 44 7.54 -0.57 18.48
CA ARG A 44 7.18 -0.89 17.10
C ARG A 44 5.77 -0.42 16.77
N SER A 45 5.39 0.73 17.32
CA SER A 45 4.14 1.39 16.95
C SER A 45 4.18 1.71 15.45
N PRO A 46 3.04 1.53 14.74
CA PRO A 46 2.92 1.92 13.35
C PRO A 46 2.71 3.44 13.18
N CYS A 47 2.46 4.18 14.27
CA CYS A 47 2.23 5.61 14.23
C CYS A 47 3.54 6.38 14.05
N GLU A 48 3.51 7.43 13.22
CA GLU A 48 4.69 8.27 12.96
C GLU A 48 5.06 9.15 14.17
N HIS A 49 4.07 9.67 14.89
CA HIS A 49 4.29 10.58 16.02
C HIS A 49 3.74 10.05 17.34
N LEU A 50 2.42 10.17 17.55
CA LEU A 50 1.77 9.83 18.82
C LEU A 50 0.94 8.55 18.61
N CYS A 51 0.91 7.71 19.64
CA CYS A 51 0.13 6.47 19.66
C CYS A 51 -0.59 6.38 21.00
N TYR A 52 -1.90 6.16 20.95
CA TYR A 52 -2.74 5.97 22.12
C TYR A 52 -3.32 4.55 22.14
N GLU A 53 -3.16 3.87 23.27
CA GLU A 53 -3.82 2.58 23.50
C GLU A 53 -5.27 2.84 23.90
N LEU A 54 -6.20 2.19 23.21
CA LEU A 54 -7.63 2.22 23.56
C LEU A 54 -8.06 0.80 24.02
N HIS A 55 -9.35 0.58 24.20
CA HIS A 55 -9.92 -0.68 24.69
C HIS A 55 -9.73 -1.82 23.69
N ASP A 56 -9.79 -3.05 24.20
CA ASP A 56 -9.77 -4.30 23.40
C ASP A 56 -8.51 -4.49 22.53
N GLY A 57 -7.39 -3.90 22.94
CA GLY A 57 -6.11 -4.01 22.24
C GLY A 57 -6.05 -3.17 20.95
N MET A 58 -7.00 -2.27 20.75
CA MET A 58 -6.98 -1.31 19.64
C MET A 58 -6.12 -0.10 20.01
N TYR A 59 -5.71 0.65 18.99
CA TYR A 59 -4.88 1.83 19.15
C TYR A 59 -5.27 2.90 18.12
N GLU A 60 -4.95 4.14 18.43
CA GLU A 60 -5.17 5.29 17.56
C GLU A 60 -3.89 6.11 17.45
N CYS A 61 -3.59 6.59 16.24
CA CYS A 61 -2.44 7.45 15.98
C CYS A 61 -2.88 8.92 15.96
N ASP A 62 -1.98 9.79 16.40
CA ASP A 62 -2.19 11.24 16.36
C ASP A 62 -0.88 11.98 16.06
N CYS A 63 -0.97 13.26 15.77
CA CYS A 63 0.15 14.10 15.36
C CYS A 63 0.45 15.18 16.38
N ARG A 64 1.73 15.59 16.44
CA ARG A 64 2.15 16.75 17.23
C ARG A 64 1.58 18.04 16.64
N ASP A 65 1.53 19.10 17.44
CA ASP A 65 1.05 20.41 17.02
C ASP A 65 1.67 20.86 15.69
N GLY A 66 0.82 21.36 14.79
CA GLY A 66 1.22 21.83 13.46
C GLY A 66 1.35 20.73 12.39
N TYR A 67 1.03 19.49 12.73
CA TYR A 67 0.87 18.38 11.79
C TYR A 67 -0.58 17.87 11.79
N ILE A 68 -0.98 17.26 10.68
CA ILE A 68 -2.32 16.70 10.46
C ILE A 68 -2.18 15.21 10.16
N LEU A 69 -3.00 14.38 10.80
CA LEU A 69 -3.02 12.94 10.56
C LEU A 69 -3.45 12.65 9.11
N HIS A 70 -2.62 11.89 8.41
CA HIS A 70 -2.87 11.48 7.04
C HIS A 70 -4.01 10.46 6.97
N LYS A 71 -4.65 10.33 5.80
CA LYS A 71 -5.80 9.44 5.58
C LYS A 71 -5.49 7.95 5.78
N ASN A 72 -4.21 7.58 5.80
CA ASN A 72 -3.80 6.22 6.12
C ASN A 72 -3.95 5.89 7.62
N GLY A 73 -4.17 6.89 8.49
CA GLY A 73 -4.34 6.72 9.93
C GLY A 73 -3.04 6.50 10.70
N TYR A 74 -1.88 6.69 10.08
CA TYR A 74 -0.57 6.41 10.69
C TYR A 74 0.45 7.53 10.52
N SER A 75 0.46 8.15 9.35
CA SER A 75 1.46 9.16 8.96
C SER A 75 0.98 10.56 9.30
N CYS A 76 1.91 11.48 9.49
CA CYS A 76 1.63 12.88 9.76
C CYS A 76 2.12 13.75 8.61
N ALA A 77 1.26 14.65 8.13
CA ALA A 77 1.58 15.58 7.07
C ALA A 77 1.47 17.03 7.54
N GLY A 78 2.22 17.92 6.91
CA GLY A 78 2.24 19.33 7.25
C GLY A 78 3.59 19.78 7.80
N HIS A 79 3.73 21.09 7.96
CA HIS A 79 4.91 21.70 8.53
C HIS A 79 4.50 22.57 9.71
N PRO A 80 5.00 22.31 10.92
CA PRO A 80 4.60 23.02 12.13
C PRO A 80 5.00 24.50 12.11
N TYR A 81 5.82 24.90 11.12
CA TYR A 81 6.32 26.26 10.93
C TYR A 81 5.71 27.01 9.72
N LEU A 82 4.83 26.39 8.93
CA LEU A 82 4.22 26.98 7.71
C LEU A 82 2.77 26.48 7.60
N PRO A 83 1.77 27.12 8.27
CA PRO A 83 1.24 28.43 7.90
C PRO A 83 0.76 29.29 9.10
N VAL A 84 1.21 29.01 10.34
CA VAL A 84 0.80 29.78 11.54
C VAL A 84 1.24 31.25 11.50
N VAL A 85 2.25 31.61 10.69
CA VAL A 85 2.66 33.01 10.47
C VAL A 85 1.73 33.74 9.48
N SER A 86 1.00 33.02 8.62
CA SER A 86 0.18 33.63 7.56
C SER A 86 -1.25 33.99 8.00
N ILE A 87 -1.70 33.48 9.16
CA ILE A 87 -3.07 33.68 9.69
C ILE A 87 -3.13 34.86 10.67
N ILE A 88 -1.97 35.33 11.19
CA ILE A 88 -1.88 36.46 12.13
C ILE A 88 -1.42 37.74 11.40
N ARG A 89 -2.06 38.06 10.27
CA ARG A 89 -1.90 39.37 9.60
C ARG A 89 -3.05 40.31 9.95
#